data_AF-A0A924XJ84-F1
#
_entry.id   AF-A0A924XJ84-F1
#
_cell.length_a   1.000
_cell.length_b   1.000
_cell.length_c   1.000
_cell.angle_alpha   90.00
_cell.angle_beta   90.00
_cell.angle_gamma   90.00
#
_symmetry.space_group_name_H-M   'P 1'
#
loop_
_entity.id
_entity.type
_entity.pdbx_description
1 polymer ?
#
loop_
_entity_poly.entity_id
_entity_poly.type
_entity_poly.pdbx_seq_one_letter_code
_entity_poly.pdbx_strand_id
1 'polypeptide(L)'
;MNVSPQAARALRLTVFALLLVSAAASFLLADKLWTAVRSGTLPIWAALIAPAAFTVFVLVYAVDRYIQVVRHGYPFVRAVFQIGLATIFLVLLWPQTAYELRETRDARRGVDPIFRLLNDRDDDVRAAACELAGLRHQFDAFDAATKLAEHDRSPDVREACETAASAIASARPVQHD
;
A
#
# COMPACT_ATOMS: atom_id res chain seq x y z
N MET A 1 -29.52 27.87 -18.17
CA MET A 1 -29.06 27.19 -19.39
C MET A 1 -29.66 25.80 -19.43
N ASN A 2 -30.64 25.56 -20.30
CA ASN A 2 -31.26 24.25 -20.48
C ASN A 2 -30.32 23.37 -21.32
N VAL A 3 -29.61 22.47 -20.68
CA VAL A 3 -28.79 21.47 -21.37
C VAL A 3 -29.75 20.42 -21.95
N SER A 4 -29.65 20.15 -23.25
CA SER A 4 -30.53 19.17 -23.89
C SER A 4 -30.34 17.78 -23.26
N PRO A 5 -31.41 16.97 -23.12
CA PRO A 5 -31.33 15.66 -22.47
C PRO A 5 -30.35 14.70 -23.17
N GLN A 6 -30.07 14.91 -24.46
CA GLN A 6 -29.06 14.18 -25.23
C GLN A 6 -27.63 14.62 -24.86
N ALA A 7 -27.37 15.93 -24.74
CA ALA A 7 -26.08 16.44 -24.29
C ALA A 7 -25.76 16.01 -22.84
N ALA A 8 -26.76 15.96 -21.97
CA ALA A 8 -26.61 15.46 -20.60
C ALA A 8 -26.29 13.96 -20.54
N ARG A 9 -26.82 13.14 -21.45
CA ARG A 9 -26.47 11.72 -21.57
C ARG A 9 -25.07 11.52 -22.15
N ALA A 10 -24.74 12.25 -23.21
CA ALA A 10 -23.44 12.19 -23.85
C ALA A 10 -22.34 12.51 -22.83
N LEU A 11 -22.48 13.62 -22.09
CA LEU A 11 -21.54 14.03 -21.05
C LEU A 11 -21.35 12.96 -19.96
N ARG A 12 -22.42 12.32 -19.50
CA ARG A 12 -22.32 11.23 -18.51
C ARG A 12 -21.59 10.02 -19.07
N LEU A 13 -21.85 9.65 -20.33
CA LEU A 13 -21.14 8.58 -21.03
C LEU A 13 -19.67 8.90 -21.20
N THR A 14 -19.32 10.14 -21.53
CA THR A 14 -17.92 10.57 -21.66
C THR A 14 -17.21 10.52 -20.32
N VAL A 15 -17.82 11.04 -19.26
CA VAL A 15 -17.25 11.02 -17.90
C VAL A 15 -17.11 9.58 -17.41
N PHE A 16 -18.09 8.72 -17.67
CA PHE A 16 -18.04 7.31 -17.28
C PHE A 16 -16.98 6.53 -18.07
N ALA A 17 -16.84 6.80 -19.36
CA ALA A 17 -15.77 6.22 -20.18
C ALA A 17 -14.38 6.70 -19.72
N LEU A 18 -14.23 8.01 -19.42
CA LEU A 18 -12.98 8.55 -18.87
C LEU A 18 -12.64 7.89 -17.53
N LEU A 19 -13.64 7.65 -16.70
CA LEU A 19 -13.49 7.01 -15.40
C LEU A 19 -13.13 5.54 -15.54
N LEU A 20 -13.76 4.81 -16.45
CA LEU A 20 -13.42 3.42 -16.76
C LEU A 20 -11.98 3.31 -17.28
N VAL A 21 -11.57 4.22 -18.17
CA VAL A 21 -10.20 4.27 -18.68
C VAL A 21 -9.21 4.64 -17.58
N SER A 22 -9.56 5.60 -16.71
CA SER A 22 -8.69 6.00 -15.60
C SER A 22 -8.59 4.91 -14.52
N ALA A 23 -9.68 4.19 -14.24
CA ALA A 23 -9.71 3.06 -13.33
C ALA A 23 -8.95 1.86 -13.91
N ALA A 24 -9.15 1.54 -15.18
CA ALA A 24 -8.40 0.50 -15.88
C ALA A 24 -6.91 0.85 -15.96
N ALA A 25 -6.55 2.10 -16.20
CA ALA A 25 -5.17 2.55 -16.16
C ALA A 25 -4.58 2.44 -14.74
N SER A 26 -5.33 2.83 -13.71
CA SER A 26 -4.91 2.62 -12.32
C SER A 26 -4.73 1.15 -11.98
N PHE A 27 -5.62 0.26 -12.42
CA PHE A 27 -5.55 -1.16 -12.06
C PHE A 27 -4.51 -1.94 -12.88
N LEU A 28 -4.31 -1.57 -14.16
CA LEU A 28 -3.44 -2.31 -15.09
C LEU A 28 -2.05 -1.69 -15.24
N LEU A 29 -1.90 -0.39 -14.98
CA LEU A 29 -0.60 0.29 -15.04
C LEU A 29 0.00 0.60 -13.66
N ALA A 30 -0.70 0.36 -12.54
CA ALA A 30 -0.14 0.57 -11.21
C ALA A 30 1.19 -0.17 -11.03
N ASP A 31 1.26 -1.45 -11.40
CA ASP A 31 2.50 -2.23 -11.26
C ASP A 31 3.66 -1.66 -12.08
N LYS A 32 3.37 -1.16 -13.29
CA LYS A 32 4.37 -0.52 -14.16
C LYS A 32 4.81 0.84 -13.63
N LEU A 33 3.89 1.61 -13.03
CA LEU A 33 4.23 2.88 -12.39
C LEU A 33 5.08 2.67 -11.15
N TRP A 34 4.72 1.70 -10.30
CA TRP A 34 5.44 1.43 -9.07
C TRP A 34 6.83 0.87 -9.34
N THR A 35 7.00 0.00 -10.34
CA THR A 35 8.32 -0.46 -10.77
C THR A 35 9.18 0.69 -11.31
N ALA A 36 8.60 1.63 -12.06
CA ALA A 36 9.30 2.83 -12.53
C ALA A 36 9.69 3.80 -11.39
N VAL A 37 8.84 3.95 -10.36
CA VAL A 37 9.16 4.75 -9.17
C VAL A 37 10.23 4.10 -8.30
N ARG A 38 10.21 2.77 -8.17
CA ARG A 38 11.23 1.97 -7.44
C ARG A 38 12.59 2.01 -8.16
N SER A 39 12.60 1.97 -9.49
CA SER A 39 13.83 2.08 -10.29
C SER A 39 14.39 3.51 -10.37
N GLY A 40 13.71 4.50 -9.77
CA GLY A 40 14.16 5.89 -9.71
C GLY A 40 13.89 6.71 -10.98
N THR A 41 13.25 6.13 -11.98
CA THR A 41 12.90 6.84 -13.23
C THR A 41 11.80 7.88 -13.03
N LEU A 42 10.91 7.68 -12.06
CA LEU A 42 9.83 8.60 -11.73
C LEU A 42 9.91 9.13 -10.28
N PRO A 43 9.44 10.38 -10.05
CA PRO A 43 9.34 10.94 -8.71
C PRO A 43 8.27 10.21 -7.89
N ILE A 44 8.47 10.14 -6.56
CA ILE A 44 7.58 9.43 -5.62
C ILE A 44 6.13 9.94 -5.72
N TRP A 45 5.95 11.24 -5.98
CA TRP A 45 4.63 11.85 -6.15
C TRP A 45 3.85 11.33 -7.37
N ALA A 46 4.52 10.75 -8.38
CA ALA A 46 3.85 10.19 -9.55
C ALA A 46 2.92 9.02 -9.18
N ALA A 47 3.32 8.18 -8.22
CA ALA A 47 2.50 7.08 -7.72
C ALA A 47 1.24 7.55 -6.98
N LEU A 48 1.22 8.80 -6.50
CA LEU A 48 0.09 9.40 -5.80
C LEU A 48 -0.98 9.99 -6.72
N ILE A 49 -0.67 10.19 -8.01
CA ILE A 49 -1.59 10.84 -8.97
C ILE A 49 -2.88 10.04 -9.08
N ALA A 50 -2.78 8.72 -9.27
CA ALA A 50 -3.92 7.82 -9.40
C ALA A 50 -4.87 7.84 -8.18
N PRO A 51 -4.41 7.55 -6.94
CA PRO A 51 -5.28 7.56 -5.77
C PRO A 51 -5.80 8.95 -5.43
N ALA A 52 -5.02 10.01 -5.68
CA ALA A 52 -5.48 11.39 -5.50
C ALA A 52 -6.60 11.73 -6.49
N ALA A 53 -6.43 11.41 -7.78
CA ALA A 53 -7.46 11.63 -8.80
C ALA A 53 -8.74 10.84 -8.50
N PHE A 54 -8.63 9.58 -8.07
CA PHE A 54 -9.77 8.78 -7.63
C PHE A 54 -10.47 9.40 -6.42
N THR A 55 -9.71 9.88 -5.43
CA THR A 55 -10.27 10.56 -4.24
C THR A 55 -11.04 11.82 -4.62
N VAL A 56 -10.47 12.66 -5.49
CA VAL A 56 -11.15 13.86 -6.00
C VAL A 56 -12.42 13.47 -6.76
N PHE A 57 -12.36 12.43 -7.61
CA PHE A 57 -13.53 11.92 -8.30
C PHE A 57 -14.64 11.50 -7.33
N VAL A 58 -14.31 10.71 -6.29
CA VAL A 58 -15.30 10.24 -5.30
C VAL A 58 -15.95 11.42 -4.57
N LEU A 59 -15.16 12.43 -4.19
CA LEU A 59 -15.69 13.64 -3.54
C LEU A 59 -16.66 14.41 -4.45
N VAL A 60 -16.25 14.68 -5.71
CA VAL A 60 -17.09 15.38 -6.68
C VAL A 60 -18.36 14.58 -6.98
N TYR A 61 -18.24 13.27 -7.13
CA TYR A 61 -19.35 12.36 -7.38
C TYR A 61 -20.33 12.30 -6.22
N ALA A 62 -19.83 12.28 -4.98
CA ALA A 62 -20.66 12.31 -3.78
C ALA A 62 -21.44 13.63 -3.68
N VAL A 63 -20.80 14.77 -3.99
CA VAL A 63 -21.46 16.07 -4.01
C VAL A 63 -22.54 16.14 -5.09
N ASP A 64 -22.25 15.73 -6.33
CA ASP A 64 -23.23 15.68 -7.41
C ASP A 64 -24.44 14.82 -7.05
N ARG A 65 -24.20 13.64 -6.44
CA ARG A 65 -25.28 12.76 -6.00
C ARG A 65 -26.09 13.30 -4.85
N TYR A 66 -25.45 13.93 -3.88
CA TYR A 66 -26.16 14.62 -2.81
C TYR A 66 -27.09 15.70 -3.36
N ILE A 67 -26.60 16.55 -4.28
CA ILE A 67 -27.40 17.60 -4.91
C ILE A 67 -28.58 17.01 -5.71
N GLN A 68 -28.38 15.92 -6.45
CA GLN A 68 -29.45 15.28 -7.23
C GLN A 68 -30.53 14.63 -6.34
N VAL A 69 -30.15 14.03 -5.21
CA VAL A 69 -31.12 13.49 -4.24
C VAL A 69 -31.97 14.61 -3.64
N VAL A 70 -31.34 15.73 -3.25
CA VAL A 70 -32.03 16.86 -2.61
C VAL A 70 -32.90 17.65 -3.60
N ARG A 71 -32.45 17.83 -4.86
CA ARG A 71 -33.11 18.74 -5.81
C ARG A 71 -34.01 18.07 -6.87
N HIS A 72 -33.82 16.79 -7.18
CA HIS A 72 -34.46 16.15 -8.34
C HIS A 72 -35.23 14.86 -8.01
N GLY A 73 -35.45 14.56 -6.72
CA GLY A 73 -36.20 13.35 -6.31
C GLY A 73 -35.51 12.05 -6.73
N TYR A 74 -34.19 12.07 -6.92
CA TYR A 74 -33.43 10.88 -7.28
C TYR A 74 -33.54 9.82 -6.17
N PRO A 75 -33.71 8.51 -6.50
CA PRO A 75 -33.88 7.47 -5.51
C PRO A 75 -32.67 7.37 -4.59
N PHE A 76 -32.87 7.76 -3.33
CA PHE A 76 -31.87 7.81 -2.25
C PHE A 76 -31.06 6.51 -2.16
N VAL A 77 -31.74 5.36 -2.19
CA VAL A 77 -31.11 4.04 -2.08
C VAL A 77 -30.02 3.84 -3.13
N ARG A 78 -30.24 4.25 -4.39
CA ARG A 78 -29.22 4.10 -5.45
C ARG A 78 -27.99 4.96 -5.20
N ALA A 79 -28.19 6.19 -4.69
CA ALA A 79 -27.08 7.09 -4.36
C ALA A 79 -26.24 6.53 -3.19
N VAL A 80 -26.88 6.00 -2.15
CA VAL A 80 -26.20 5.39 -1.01
C VAL A 80 -25.36 4.18 -1.44
N PHE A 81 -25.90 3.28 -2.27
CA PHE A 81 -25.13 2.14 -2.78
C PHE A 81 -23.92 2.56 -3.61
N GLN A 82 -24.07 3.55 -4.50
CA GLN A 82 -22.98 4.01 -5.37
C GLN A 82 -21.88 4.73 -4.58
N ILE A 83 -22.24 5.61 -3.65
CA ILE A 83 -21.28 6.32 -2.79
C ILE A 83 -20.64 5.33 -1.80
N GLY A 84 -21.42 4.41 -1.24
CA GLY A 84 -20.92 3.37 -0.34
C GLY A 84 -19.85 2.51 -1.01
N LEU A 85 -20.11 2.02 -2.23
CA LEU A 85 -19.14 1.25 -2.98
C LEU A 85 -17.86 2.06 -3.27
N ALA A 86 -18.00 3.30 -3.75
CA ALA A 86 -16.87 4.18 -4.00
C ALA A 86 -16.03 4.46 -2.74
N THR A 87 -16.69 4.60 -1.60
CA THR A 87 -16.06 4.81 -0.30
C THR A 87 -15.30 3.56 0.14
N ILE A 88 -15.87 2.36 -0.04
CA ILE A 88 -15.17 1.10 0.24
C ILE A 88 -13.90 0.98 -0.61
N PHE A 89 -13.98 1.27 -1.91
CA PHE A 89 -12.79 1.30 -2.77
C PHE A 89 -11.73 2.29 -2.27
N LEU A 90 -12.15 3.46 -1.81
CA LEU A 90 -11.24 4.47 -1.27
C LEU A 90 -10.58 3.99 0.03
N VAL A 91 -11.34 3.35 0.92
CA VAL A 91 -10.84 2.74 2.16
C VAL A 91 -9.87 1.59 1.90
N LEU A 92 -10.06 0.82 0.83
CA LEU A 92 -9.14 -0.26 0.44
C LEU A 92 -7.87 0.27 -0.24
N LEU A 93 -8.01 1.31 -1.07
CA LEU A 93 -6.91 1.86 -1.89
C LEU A 93 -5.86 2.60 -1.04
N TRP A 94 -6.29 3.40 -0.07
CA TRP A 94 -5.38 4.27 0.71
C TRP A 94 -4.36 3.51 1.58
N PRO A 95 -4.74 2.47 2.35
CA PRO A 95 -3.79 1.69 3.14
C PRO A 95 -2.69 1.05 2.29
N GLN A 96 -3.07 0.48 1.13
CA GLN A 96 -2.10 -0.13 0.20
C GLN A 96 -1.13 0.91 -0.34
N THR A 97 -1.64 2.05 -0.81
CA THR A 97 -0.80 3.15 -1.32
C THR A 97 0.14 3.70 -0.23
N ALA A 98 -0.36 3.86 0.99
CA ALA A 98 0.41 4.38 2.12
C ALA A 98 1.55 3.44 2.52
N TYR A 99 1.33 2.12 2.47
CA TYR A 99 2.36 1.12 2.70
C TYR A 99 3.48 1.21 1.67
N GLU A 100 3.15 1.20 0.38
CA GLU A 100 4.16 1.30 -0.69
C GLU A 100 4.94 2.62 -0.67
N LEU A 101 4.28 3.73 -0.31
CA LEU A 101 4.93 5.03 -0.13
C LEU A 101 5.97 5.01 1.00
N ARG A 102 5.62 4.41 2.15
CA ARG A 102 6.53 4.29 3.28
C ARG A 102 7.74 3.44 2.89
N GLU A 103 7.50 2.28 2.32
CA GLU A 103 8.55 1.35 1.92
C GLU A 103 9.50 1.96 0.88
N THR A 104 8.96 2.64 -0.14
CA THR A 104 9.79 3.33 -1.13
C THR A 104 10.60 4.47 -0.50
N ARG A 105 10.02 5.20 0.46
CA ARG A 105 10.70 6.29 1.16
C ARG A 105 11.81 5.77 2.07
N ASP A 106 11.56 4.69 2.79
CA ASP A 106 12.50 4.05 3.70
C ASP A 106 13.66 3.43 2.92
N ALA A 107 13.37 2.76 1.80
CA ALA A 107 14.39 2.27 0.87
C ALA A 107 15.29 3.41 0.33
N ARG A 108 14.70 4.55 -0.07
CA ARG A 108 15.49 5.72 -0.52
C ARG A 108 16.32 6.38 0.60
N ARG A 109 15.93 6.19 1.86
CA ARG A 109 16.69 6.64 3.03
C ARG A 109 17.73 5.64 3.51
N GLY A 110 17.80 4.47 2.89
CA GLY A 110 18.66 3.38 3.32
C GLY A 110 18.23 2.77 4.66
N VAL A 111 16.96 2.93 5.05
CA VAL A 111 16.43 2.26 6.24
C VAL A 111 16.31 0.78 5.91
N ASP A 112 16.94 -0.07 6.71
CA ASP A 112 16.89 -1.50 6.52
C ASP A 112 15.47 -2.02 6.85
N PRO A 113 14.77 -2.68 5.90
CA PRO A 113 13.42 -3.20 6.16
C PRO A 113 13.40 -4.35 7.17
N ILE A 114 14.55 -4.93 7.53
CA ILE A 114 14.65 -6.14 8.36
C ILE A 114 13.84 -6.04 9.65
N PHE A 115 13.87 -4.90 10.36
CA PHE A 115 13.15 -4.72 11.62
C PHE A 115 11.63 -4.75 11.47
N ARG A 116 11.12 -4.33 10.31
CA ARG A 116 9.69 -4.45 10.01
C ARG A 116 9.33 -5.90 9.73
N LEU A 117 10.16 -6.60 8.94
CA LEU A 117 9.94 -7.99 8.55
C LEU A 117 10.01 -8.95 9.75
N LEU A 118 10.91 -8.68 10.71
CA LEU A 118 10.98 -9.41 11.99
C LEU A 118 9.71 -9.26 12.85
N ASN A 119 8.88 -8.24 12.58
CA ASN A 119 7.61 -8.02 13.29
C ASN A 119 6.39 -8.33 12.40
N ASP A 120 6.57 -9.01 11.26
CA ASP A 120 5.46 -9.35 10.37
C ASP A 120 4.46 -10.30 11.05
N ARG A 121 3.20 -10.25 10.63
CA ARG A 121 2.15 -11.14 11.15
C ARG A 121 2.31 -12.55 10.62
N ASP A 122 2.84 -12.68 9.41
CA ASP A 122 3.13 -13.94 8.76
C ASP A 122 4.40 -14.55 9.34
N ASP A 123 4.34 -15.80 9.79
CA ASP A 123 5.47 -16.52 10.38
C ASP A 123 6.53 -16.89 9.35
N ASP A 124 6.16 -17.21 8.11
CA ASP A 124 7.13 -17.46 7.04
C ASP A 124 7.97 -16.22 6.76
N VAL A 125 7.34 -15.04 6.80
CA VAL A 125 8.03 -13.75 6.61
C VAL A 125 9.00 -13.47 7.76
N ARG A 126 8.59 -13.74 9.02
CA ARG A 126 9.48 -13.57 10.18
C ARG A 126 10.66 -14.53 10.14
N ALA A 127 10.45 -15.79 9.79
CA ALA A 127 11.51 -16.78 9.66
C ALA A 127 12.53 -16.36 8.59
N ALA A 128 12.07 -15.99 7.39
CA ALA A 128 12.92 -15.49 6.31
C ALA A 128 13.68 -14.21 6.70
N ALA A 129 13.07 -13.33 7.48
CA ALA A 129 13.73 -12.14 8.01
C ALA A 129 14.88 -12.49 8.96
N CYS A 130 14.69 -13.48 9.84
CA CYS A 130 15.75 -13.98 10.70
C CYS A 130 16.89 -14.57 9.89
N GLU A 131 16.62 -15.46 8.93
CA GLU A 131 17.65 -16.02 8.05
C GLU A 131 18.47 -14.93 7.35
N LEU A 132 17.79 -13.94 6.77
CA LEU A 132 18.43 -12.82 6.07
C LEU A 132 19.33 -12.00 7.01
N ALA A 133 18.87 -11.74 8.24
CA ALA A 133 19.66 -11.03 9.25
C ALA A 133 20.94 -11.80 9.61
N GLY A 134 20.82 -13.13 9.76
CA GLY A 134 21.93 -14.04 10.01
C GLY A 134 22.96 -14.03 8.87
N LEU A 135 22.50 -14.21 7.63
CA LEU A 135 23.34 -14.23 6.43
C LEU A 135 24.09 -12.91 6.19
N ARG A 136 23.48 -11.78 6.58
CA ARG A 136 24.08 -10.45 6.47
C ARG A 136 24.90 -10.06 7.70
N HIS A 137 24.96 -10.91 8.73
CA HIS A 137 25.60 -10.63 10.02
C HIS A 137 25.15 -9.28 10.60
N GLN A 138 23.85 -9.00 10.56
CA GLN A 138 23.28 -7.72 10.99
C GLN A 138 23.24 -7.62 12.52
N PHE A 139 24.28 -7.02 13.11
CA PHE A 139 24.40 -6.85 14.56
C PHE A 139 23.20 -6.13 15.18
N ASP A 140 22.68 -5.11 14.52
CA ASP A 140 21.55 -4.32 15.03
C ASP A 140 20.26 -5.16 15.15
N ALA A 141 20.16 -6.28 14.41
CA ALA A 141 19.02 -7.20 14.47
C ALA A 141 19.16 -8.30 15.52
N PHE A 142 20.31 -8.40 16.20
CA PHE A 142 20.61 -9.49 17.15
C PHE A 142 19.56 -9.60 18.26
N ASP A 143 19.28 -8.51 18.99
CA ASP A 143 18.32 -8.51 20.10
C ASP A 143 16.90 -8.89 19.64
N ALA A 144 16.51 -8.43 18.45
CA ALA A 144 15.20 -8.76 17.87
C ALA A 144 15.12 -10.24 17.49
N ALA A 145 16.16 -10.79 16.86
CA ALA A 145 16.24 -12.21 16.51
C ALA A 145 16.25 -13.09 17.76
N THR A 146 17.05 -12.78 18.79
CA THR A 146 17.08 -13.53 20.05
C THR A 146 15.71 -13.54 20.74
N LYS A 147 15.03 -12.39 20.77
CA LYS A 147 13.69 -12.31 21.36
C LYS A 147 12.69 -13.21 20.63
N LEU A 148 12.73 -13.26 19.30
CA LEU A 148 11.89 -14.14 18.50
C LEU A 148 12.25 -15.60 18.69
N ALA A 149 13.54 -15.94 18.77
CA ALA A 149 14.02 -17.29 19.06
C ALA A 149 13.43 -17.85 20.36
N GLU A 150 13.28 -17.00 21.38
CA GLU A 150 12.76 -17.41 22.69
C GLU A 150 11.22 -17.41 22.76
N HIS A 151 10.56 -16.43 22.14
CA HIS A 151 9.16 -16.11 22.44
C HIS A 151 8.22 -16.21 21.24
N ASP A 152 8.71 -16.48 20.02
CA ASP A 152 7.80 -16.62 18.88
C ASP A 152 6.91 -17.86 19.03
N ARG A 153 5.67 -17.74 18.53
CA ARG A 153 4.68 -18.80 18.59
C ARG A 153 5.03 -19.94 17.64
N SER A 154 5.60 -19.61 16.48
CA SER A 154 5.97 -20.58 15.45
C SER A 154 7.31 -21.24 15.81
N PRO A 155 7.40 -22.59 15.83
CA PRO A 155 8.67 -23.29 16.03
C PRO A 155 9.69 -22.98 14.93
N ASP A 156 9.24 -22.84 13.69
CA ASP A 156 10.10 -22.61 12.53
C ASP A 156 10.78 -21.23 12.64
N VAL A 157 10.02 -20.22 13.09
CA VAL A 157 10.58 -18.89 13.39
C VAL A 157 11.61 -18.98 14.50
N ARG A 158 11.33 -19.74 15.58
CA ARG A 158 12.26 -19.87 16.69
C ARG A 158 13.60 -20.46 16.25
N GLU A 159 13.57 -21.55 15.49
CA GLU A 159 14.75 -22.22 14.95
C GLU A 159 15.55 -21.32 13.99
N ALA A 160 14.87 -20.66 13.05
CA ALA A 160 15.49 -19.74 12.11
C ALA A 160 16.19 -18.57 12.83
N CYS A 161 15.52 -18.00 13.84
CA CYS A 161 16.07 -16.88 14.61
C CYS A 161 17.19 -17.29 15.56
N GLU A 162 17.17 -18.50 16.12
CA GLU A 162 18.27 -19.04 16.92
C GLU A 162 19.54 -19.24 16.06
N THR A 163 19.36 -19.81 14.87
CA THR A 163 20.44 -19.97 13.89
C THR A 163 21.01 -18.61 13.47
N ALA A 164 20.14 -17.65 13.17
CA ALA A 164 20.53 -16.30 12.80
C ALA A 164 21.29 -15.58 13.91
N ALA A 165 20.80 -15.63 15.15
CA ALA A 165 21.47 -15.03 16.31
C ALA A 165 22.86 -15.63 16.52
N SER A 166 23.01 -16.96 16.39
CA SER A 166 24.30 -17.65 16.47
C SER A 166 25.26 -17.20 15.35
N ALA A 167 24.77 -17.05 14.11
CA ALA A 167 25.54 -16.56 12.97
C ALA A 167 25.97 -15.09 13.14
N ILE A 168 25.12 -14.24 13.72
CA ILE A 168 25.46 -12.84 14.02
C ILE A 168 26.51 -12.79 15.15
N ALA A 169 26.31 -13.55 16.23
CA ALA A 169 27.24 -13.57 17.36
C ALA A 169 28.64 -14.04 16.96
N SER A 170 28.73 -15.08 16.12
CA SER A 170 30.00 -15.62 15.64
C SER A 170 30.75 -14.67 14.69
N ALA A 171 30.04 -13.80 13.98
CA ALA A 171 30.64 -12.77 13.13
C ALA A 171 31.07 -11.50 13.88
N ARG A 172 30.74 -11.37 15.17
CA ARG A 172 31.09 -10.19 15.97
C ARG A 172 32.62 -10.09 16.06
N PRO A 173 33.23 -8.99 15.59
CA PRO A 173 34.66 -8.80 15.79
C PRO A 173 34.92 -8.73 17.29
N VAL A 174 35.85 -9.58 17.77
CA VAL A 174 36.31 -9.56 19.16
C VAL A 174 36.91 -8.18 19.41
N GLN A 175 36.21 -7.35 20.19
CA GLN A 175 36.78 -6.12 20.73
C GLN A 175 37.85 -6.53 21.73
N HIS A 176 39.11 -6.42 21.34
CA HIS A 176 40.22 -6.38 22.28
C HIS A 176 40.21 -5.00 22.93
N ASP A 177 39.68 -4.93 24.14
CA ASP A 177 39.93 -3.83 25.08
C ASP A 177 41.34 -3.94 25.68
#